data_AF-A8LU96-F1
#
_entry.id   AF-A8LU96-F1
#
_cell.length_a   1.000
_cell.length_b   1.000
_cell.length_c   1.000
_cell.angle_alpha   90.00
_cell.angle_beta   90.00
_cell.angle_gamma   90.00
#
_symmetry.space_group_name_H-M   'P 1'
#
loop_
_entity.id
_entity.type
_entity.pdbx_description
1 polymer ?
#
loop_
_entity_poly.entity_id
_entity_poly.type
_entity_poly.pdbx_seq_one_letter_code
_entity_poly.pdbx_strand_id
1 'polypeptide(L)'
;MPQGPFEVIAGLPDGAAYPCLWNHQTADERRLTVQPDSHCRVRDVDGQTPDDLRDRAQARWETARRLHYNLDLQFNSQSLVACMTEHPSIGGRAWPTVILADDLHEFAFALWSNSTPGFLCRWWMSNKTQAGRGASTVTSVPGFSTLYVRRLSTNQHQAAREAFDALAQERFLPFDQINEDTARAELDRRLLVDVLGLSPDLCVAGGPM
;
A
#
# COMPACT_ATOMS: atom_id res chain seq x y z
N MET A 1 -4.74 26.38 -0.16
CA MET A 1 -4.45 25.68 -1.43
C MET A 1 -5.70 25.73 -2.29
N PRO A 2 -5.62 26.02 -3.60
CA PRO A 2 -6.80 25.89 -4.46
C PRO A 2 -7.33 24.46 -4.28
N GLN A 3 -8.63 24.34 -4.02
CA GLN A 3 -9.25 23.06 -3.75
C GLN A 3 -9.04 22.14 -4.98
N GLY A 4 -8.79 20.84 -4.73
CA GLY A 4 -8.59 19.87 -5.80
C GLY A 4 -9.81 19.76 -6.73
N PRO A 5 -9.68 19.14 -7.91
CA PRO A 5 -10.77 19.04 -8.88
C PRO A 5 -11.94 18.18 -8.38
N PHE A 6 -11.72 17.41 -7.31
CA PHE A 6 -12.67 16.44 -6.79
C PHE A 6 -13.31 16.85 -5.47
N GLU A 7 -14.58 16.49 -5.32
CA GLU A 7 -15.22 16.20 -4.05
C GLU A 7 -15.08 14.70 -3.77
N VAL A 8 -14.76 14.33 -2.53
CA VAL A 8 -14.65 12.92 -2.12
C VAL A 8 -15.95 12.52 -1.44
N ILE A 9 -16.59 11.47 -1.96
CA ILE A 9 -17.87 10.96 -1.49
C ILE A 9 -17.65 9.55 -0.93
N ALA A 10 -18.13 9.32 0.29
CA ALA A 10 -18.00 8.03 0.95
C ALA A 10 -18.80 6.94 0.22
N GLY A 11 -18.22 5.73 0.18
CA GLY A 11 -18.77 4.58 -0.52
C GLY A 11 -18.39 4.51 -1.99
N LEU A 12 -18.54 3.32 -2.56
CA LEU A 12 -18.18 3.02 -3.95
C LEU A 12 -19.40 2.43 -4.68
N PRO A 13 -20.24 3.25 -5.33
CA PRO A 13 -21.34 2.74 -6.15
C PRO A 13 -20.81 2.03 -7.40
N ASP A 14 -21.59 1.09 -7.92
CA ASP A 14 -21.27 0.39 -9.16
C ASP A 14 -21.08 1.41 -10.31
N GLY A 15 -19.96 1.28 -11.03
CA GLY A 15 -19.63 2.17 -12.15
C GLY A 15 -19.07 3.55 -11.75
N ALA A 16 -18.68 3.76 -10.50
CA ALA A 16 -18.00 4.98 -10.09
C ALA A 16 -16.76 5.26 -10.96
N ALA A 17 -16.69 6.45 -11.56
CA ALA A 17 -15.64 6.80 -12.53
C ALA A 17 -14.24 6.92 -11.91
N TYR A 18 -14.17 7.36 -10.65
CA TYR A 18 -12.91 7.64 -9.95
C TYR A 18 -12.92 7.00 -8.55
N PRO A 19 -12.76 5.67 -8.44
CA PRO A 19 -12.60 5.02 -7.14
C PRO A 19 -11.40 5.62 -6.39
N CYS A 20 -11.51 5.74 -5.07
CA CYS A 20 -10.42 6.24 -4.25
C CYS A 20 -10.30 5.52 -2.89
N LEU A 21 -9.06 5.39 -2.45
CA LEU A 21 -8.72 4.89 -1.12
C LEU A 21 -8.25 6.08 -0.28
N TRP A 22 -9.13 6.59 0.58
CA TRP A 22 -8.99 7.88 1.22
C TRP A 22 -8.70 7.81 2.71
N ASN A 23 -9.45 6.97 3.43
CA ASN A 23 -9.38 6.85 4.89
C ASN A 23 -8.81 5.50 5.32
N HIS A 24 -8.37 5.44 6.58
CA HIS A 24 -8.06 4.17 7.22
C HIS A 24 -9.32 3.45 7.69
N GLN A 25 -9.54 2.24 7.21
CA GLN A 25 -10.54 1.30 7.72
C GLN A 25 -9.84 0.08 8.34
N THR A 26 -9.32 0.26 9.56
CA THR A 26 -8.44 -0.73 10.25
C THR A 26 -9.06 -2.13 10.48
N ALA A 27 -10.38 -2.26 10.43
CA ALA A 27 -11.06 -3.57 10.47
C ALA A 27 -10.88 -4.34 9.16
N ASP A 28 -10.91 -3.63 8.03
CA ASP A 28 -10.93 -4.18 6.68
C ASP A 28 -9.54 -4.16 6.01
N GLU A 29 -8.65 -3.25 6.44
CA GLU A 29 -7.25 -3.09 6.00
C GLU A 29 -6.31 -4.12 6.65
N ARG A 30 -6.71 -5.39 6.62
CA ARG A 30 -5.92 -6.52 7.16
C ARG A 30 -5.54 -7.54 6.09
N ARG A 31 -5.76 -7.22 4.82
CA ARG A 31 -5.51 -8.06 3.66
C ARG A 31 -4.70 -7.25 2.65
N LEU A 32 -3.74 -7.87 1.96
CA LEU A 32 -2.90 -7.15 1.01
C LEU A 32 -3.72 -6.50 -0.10
N THR A 33 -4.86 -7.11 -0.47
CA THR A 33 -5.85 -6.49 -1.34
C THR A 33 -6.98 -5.85 -0.53
N VAL A 34 -7.23 -4.56 -0.77
CA VAL A 34 -8.31 -3.79 -0.14
C VAL A 34 -9.25 -3.21 -1.20
N GLN A 35 -10.46 -2.88 -0.79
CA GLN A 35 -11.43 -2.18 -1.64
C GLN A 35 -11.31 -0.67 -1.44
N PRO A 36 -11.53 0.14 -2.48
CA PRO A 36 -11.69 1.59 -2.31
C PRO A 36 -12.85 1.90 -1.35
N ASP A 37 -12.65 2.83 -0.42
CA ASP A 37 -13.66 3.22 0.58
C ASP A 37 -14.54 4.38 0.12
N SER A 38 -14.17 5.03 -0.98
CA SER A 38 -14.79 6.26 -1.47
C SER A 38 -14.70 6.34 -3.00
N HIS A 39 -15.40 7.34 -3.56
CA HIS A 39 -15.19 7.76 -4.94
C HIS A 39 -15.07 9.28 -5.05
N CYS A 40 -14.36 9.72 -6.07
CA CYS A 40 -14.20 11.13 -6.41
C CYS A 40 -15.25 11.54 -7.45
N ARG A 41 -15.89 12.70 -7.23
CA ARG A 41 -16.75 13.37 -8.22
C ARG A 41 -16.11 14.69 -8.61
N VAL A 42 -16.01 14.96 -9.92
CA VAL A 42 -15.52 16.27 -10.38
C VAL A 42 -16.48 17.35 -9.90
N ARG A 43 -15.94 18.42 -9.35
CA ARG A 43 -16.76 19.48 -8.76
C ARG A 43 -17.48 20.28 -9.84
N ASP A 44 -18.71 20.64 -9.51
CA ASP A 44 -19.47 21.61 -10.29
C ASP A 44 -19.31 23.02 -9.70
N VAL A 45 -19.25 24.01 -10.59
CA VAL A 45 -19.31 25.44 -10.29
C VAL A 45 -20.56 25.96 -11.01
N ASP A 46 -21.50 26.52 -10.25
CA ASP A 46 -22.79 27.01 -10.75
C ASP A 46 -23.59 25.96 -11.56
N GLY A 47 -23.51 24.69 -11.15
CA GLY A 47 -24.23 23.58 -11.78
C GLY A 47 -23.61 23.06 -13.08
N GLN A 48 -22.39 23.50 -13.41
CA GLN A 48 -21.62 22.97 -14.54
C GLN A 48 -20.23 22.56 -14.08
N THR A 49 -19.69 21.48 -14.64
CA THR A 49 -18.28 21.15 -14.47
C THR A 49 -17.45 21.99 -15.45
N PRO A 50 -16.58 22.90 -14.99
CA PRO A 50 -15.68 23.65 -15.86
C PRO A 50 -14.67 22.73 -16.56
N ASP A 51 -14.20 23.10 -17.76
CA ASP A 51 -13.20 22.32 -18.51
C ASP A 51 -11.88 22.19 -17.75
N ASP A 52 -11.42 23.24 -17.06
CA ASP A 52 -10.18 23.18 -16.28
C ASP A 52 -10.25 22.17 -15.13
N LEU A 53 -11.42 21.99 -14.51
CA LEU A 53 -11.62 20.97 -13.48
C LEU A 53 -11.68 19.56 -14.08
N ARG A 54 -12.25 19.40 -15.27
CA ARG A 54 -12.22 18.12 -16.02
C ARG A 54 -10.78 17.73 -16.37
N ASP A 55 -10.00 18.65 -16.92
CA ASP A 55 -8.61 18.38 -17.32
C ASP A 55 -7.74 18.03 -16.11
N ARG A 56 -7.91 18.76 -15.00
CA ARG A 56 -7.22 18.47 -13.75
C ARG A 56 -7.65 17.13 -13.14
N ALA A 57 -8.93 16.78 -13.24
CA ALA A 57 -9.44 15.48 -12.81
C ALA A 57 -8.82 14.34 -13.63
N GLN A 58 -8.76 14.51 -14.96
CA GLN A 58 -8.15 13.56 -15.88
C GLN A 58 -6.66 13.38 -15.58
N ALA A 59 -5.90 14.49 -15.46
CA ALA A 59 -4.48 14.44 -15.10
C ALA A 59 -4.24 13.75 -13.76
N ARG A 60 -5.15 13.90 -12.78
CA ARG A 60 -5.08 13.17 -11.51
C ARG A 60 -5.40 11.68 -11.69
N TRP A 61 -6.38 11.34 -12.50
CA TRP A 61 -6.73 9.94 -12.80
C TRP A 61 -5.61 9.20 -13.52
N GLU A 62 -4.84 9.86 -14.38
CA GLU A 62 -3.64 9.28 -15.01
C GLU A 62 -2.58 8.81 -14.00
N THR A 63 -2.61 9.35 -12.78
CA THR A 63 -1.73 8.92 -11.68
C THR A 63 -2.32 7.79 -10.84
N ALA A 64 -3.59 7.40 -11.07
CA ALA A 64 -4.23 6.31 -10.33
C ALA A 64 -3.51 4.99 -10.62
N ARG A 65 -3.18 4.25 -9.56
CA ARG A 65 -2.56 2.93 -9.62
C ARG A 65 -3.21 2.04 -8.58
N ARG A 66 -2.83 0.77 -8.58
CA ARG A 66 -3.35 -0.19 -7.60
C ARG A 66 -2.64 -0.08 -6.27
N LEU A 67 -1.36 0.26 -6.29
CA LEU A 67 -0.52 0.26 -5.10
C LEU A 67 -0.64 1.56 -4.29
N HIS A 68 -0.87 1.42 -2.99
CA HIS A 68 -0.97 2.52 -2.04
C HIS A 68 -0.07 2.30 -0.82
N TYR A 69 0.42 3.39 -0.24
CA TYR A 69 1.34 3.36 0.90
C TYR A 69 0.76 4.09 2.09
N ASN A 70 0.76 3.45 3.26
CA ASN A 70 0.26 4.04 4.49
C ASN A 70 1.22 5.16 4.95
N LEU A 71 0.77 6.38 5.26
CA LEU A 71 1.63 7.41 5.85
C LEU A 71 1.60 7.46 7.39
N ASP A 72 0.54 6.95 8.00
CA ASP A 72 0.25 7.04 9.42
C ASP A 72 0.19 5.64 10.05
N LEU A 73 1.37 5.09 10.33
CA LEU A 73 1.52 3.77 10.91
C LEU A 73 1.32 3.83 12.42
N GLN A 74 0.24 3.26 12.94
CA GLN A 74 0.01 3.13 14.38
C GLN A 74 0.19 1.65 14.80
N PHE A 75 1.12 1.42 15.72
CA PHE A 75 1.72 0.10 15.98
C PHE A 75 0.71 -0.97 16.41
N ASN A 76 -0.34 -0.56 17.12
CA ASN A 76 -1.36 -1.46 17.68
C ASN A 76 -2.66 -1.55 16.84
N SER A 77 -2.76 -0.85 15.70
CA SER A 77 -4.00 -0.83 14.91
C SER A 77 -3.85 -1.11 13.42
N GLN A 78 -2.68 -0.83 12.83
CA GLN A 78 -2.47 -1.04 11.40
C GLN A 78 -1.73 -2.36 11.20
N SER A 79 -2.19 -3.14 10.23
CA SER A 79 -1.58 -4.42 9.87
C SER A 79 -0.70 -4.32 8.62
N LEU A 80 -0.85 -3.22 7.86
CA LEU A 80 -0.27 -3.04 6.54
C LEU A 80 0.45 -1.70 6.43
N VAL A 81 1.60 -1.74 5.77
CA VAL A 81 2.40 -0.60 5.33
C VAL A 81 2.04 -0.22 3.88
N ALA A 82 1.75 -1.21 3.05
CA ALA A 82 1.29 -1.03 1.67
C ALA A 82 0.08 -1.93 1.41
N CYS A 83 -0.84 -1.49 0.56
CA CYS A 83 -1.95 -2.31 0.10
C CYS A 83 -2.17 -2.10 -1.40
N MET A 84 -2.89 -3.02 -2.02
CA MET A 84 -3.28 -2.92 -3.42
C MET A 84 -4.79 -2.96 -3.57
N THR A 85 -5.33 -2.15 -4.47
CA THR A 85 -6.71 -2.30 -4.96
C THR A 85 -6.74 -3.23 -6.17
N GLU A 86 -7.87 -3.87 -6.42
CA GLU A 86 -8.04 -4.78 -7.58
C GLU A 86 -7.89 -4.04 -8.92
N HIS A 87 -8.44 -2.82 -8.98
CA HIS A 87 -8.36 -1.91 -10.11
C HIS A 87 -7.67 -0.61 -9.70
N PRO A 88 -7.11 0.17 -10.65
CA PRO A 88 -6.50 1.46 -10.33
C PRO A 88 -7.45 2.36 -9.54
N SER A 89 -6.94 3.00 -8.49
CA SER A 89 -7.69 3.94 -7.67
C SER A 89 -6.85 5.16 -7.29
N ILE A 90 -7.52 6.26 -6.94
CA ILE A 90 -6.84 7.47 -6.47
C ILE A 90 -6.51 7.31 -4.99
N GLY A 91 -5.24 7.45 -4.64
CA GLY A 91 -4.78 7.50 -3.26
C GLY A 91 -5.04 8.85 -2.62
N GLY A 92 -5.61 8.82 -1.42
CA GLY A 92 -5.81 9.98 -0.55
C GLY A 92 -4.62 10.28 0.36
N ARG A 93 -4.91 10.95 1.48
CA ARG A 93 -3.87 11.34 2.46
C ARG A 93 -3.34 10.14 3.26
N ALA A 94 -4.24 9.24 3.69
CA ALA A 94 -3.88 8.05 4.44
C ALA A 94 -3.08 7.05 3.59
N TRP A 95 -3.50 6.92 2.32
CA TRP A 95 -3.05 5.93 1.36
C TRP A 95 -2.63 6.57 0.03
N PRO A 96 -1.61 7.43 -0.01
CA PRO A 96 -1.08 7.95 -1.28
C PRO A 96 -0.72 6.83 -2.24
N THR A 97 -1.05 7.06 -3.52
CA THR A 97 -0.69 6.15 -4.61
C THR A 97 0.82 6.10 -4.79
N VAL A 98 1.35 4.89 -4.93
CA VAL A 98 2.74 4.65 -5.31
C VAL A 98 2.80 4.42 -6.81
N ILE A 99 3.68 5.14 -7.48
CA ILE A 99 3.92 4.99 -8.91
C ILE A 99 5.30 4.38 -9.09
N LEU A 100 5.35 3.16 -9.61
CA LEU A 100 6.58 2.46 -9.96
C LEU A 100 6.80 2.52 -11.48
N ALA A 101 8.01 2.17 -11.92
CA ALA A 101 8.35 2.20 -13.34
C ALA A 101 7.66 1.10 -14.17
N ASP A 102 7.21 0.03 -13.50
CA ASP A 102 6.54 -1.12 -14.09
C ASP A 102 5.52 -1.64 -13.06
N ASP A 103 4.34 -2.04 -13.51
CA ASP A 103 3.26 -2.56 -12.67
C ASP A 103 3.63 -3.90 -12.01
N LEU A 104 4.54 -4.69 -12.61
CA LEU A 104 5.06 -5.91 -12.00
C LEU A 104 5.91 -5.64 -10.74
N HIS A 105 6.48 -4.44 -10.62
CA HIS A 105 7.22 -4.06 -9.42
C HIS A 105 6.31 -3.91 -8.20
N GLU A 106 5.00 -3.68 -8.40
CA GLU A 106 4.05 -3.45 -7.31
C GLU A 106 4.00 -4.63 -6.34
N PHE A 107 4.03 -5.86 -6.84
CA PHE A 107 3.93 -7.08 -6.02
C PHE A 107 5.13 -7.25 -5.08
N ALA A 108 6.34 -7.16 -5.62
CA ALA A 108 7.55 -7.26 -4.81
C ALA A 108 7.67 -6.10 -3.81
N PHE A 109 7.23 -4.90 -4.19
CA PHE A 109 7.21 -3.75 -3.29
C PHE A 109 6.18 -3.92 -2.17
N ALA A 110 4.98 -4.42 -2.48
CA ALA A 110 3.94 -4.68 -1.49
C ALA A 110 4.35 -5.77 -0.51
N LEU A 111 4.91 -6.89 -1.00
CA LEU A 111 5.47 -7.94 -0.14
C LEU A 111 6.59 -7.38 0.73
N TRP A 112 7.58 -6.69 0.17
CA TRP A 112 8.66 -6.10 0.97
C TRP A 112 8.10 -5.17 2.05
N SER A 113 7.23 -4.24 1.68
CA SER A 113 6.71 -3.23 2.61
C SER A 113 5.96 -3.84 3.79
N ASN A 114 5.26 -4.96 3.58
CA ASN A 114 4.48 -5.65 4.61
C ASN A 114 5.23 -6.80 5.30
N SER A 115 6.44 -7.13 4.84
CA SER A 115 7.33 -8.09 5.48
C SER A 115 7.86 -7.54 6.80
N THR A 116 8.29 -8.42 7.70
CA THR A 116 8.95 -8.03 8.95
C THR A 116 10.15 -7.10 8.69
N PRO A 117 11.11 -7.38 7.78
CA PRO A 117 12.23 -6.48 7.55
C PRO A 117 11.81 -5.15 6.93
N GLY A 118 10.86 -5.14 5.98
CA GLY A 118 10.41 -3.89 5.37
C GLY A 118 9.59 -3.03 6.34
N PHE A 119 8.81 -3.67 7.23
CA PHE A 119 8.16 -3.00 8.34
C PHE A 119 9.18 -2.36 9.28
N LEU A 120 10.24 -3.08 9.67
CA LEU A 120 11.29 -2.53 10.53
C LEU A 120 12.01 -1.35 9.86
N CYS A 121 12.31 -1.43 8.57
CA CYS A 121 12.85 -0.30 7.80
C CYS A 121 11.89 0.91 7.83
N ARG A 122 10.61 0.68 7.58
CA ARG A 122 9.58 1.71 7.65
C ARG A 122 9.53 2.33 9.05
N TRP A 123 9.43 1.52 10.10
CA TRP A 123 9.36 2.00 11.47
C TRP A 123 10.60 2.81 11.82
N TRP A 124 11.79 2.30 11.53
CA TRP A 124 13.07 2.97 11.79
C TRP A 124 13.10 4.38 11.20
N MET A 125 12.70 4.52 9.94
CA MET A 125 12.74 5.77 9.18
C MET A 125 11.57 6.73 9.45
N SER A 126 10.52 6.29 10.15
CA SER A 126 9.34 7.12 10.44
C SER A 126 9.58 8.12 11.56
N ASN A 127 8.87 9.26 11.52
CA ASN A 127 8.84 10.23 12.60
C ASN A 127 8.00 9.70 13.78
N LYS A 128 8.53 9.78 15.00
CA LYS A 128 7.95 9.20 16.23
C LYS A 128 7.69 10.26 17.30
N THR A 129 7.12 11.40 16.89
CA THR A 129 6.72 12.46 17.85
C THR A 129 5.62 12.00 18.81
N GLN A 130 4.79 11.04 18.41
CA GLN A 130 3.76 10.41 19.25
C GLN A 130 4.16 8.96 19.53
N ALA A 131 4.05 8.54 20.78
CA ALA A 131 4.37 7.17 21.19
C ALA A 131 3.47 6.17 20.43
N GLY A 132 4.08 5.13 19.86
CA GLY A 132 3.37 4.10 19.10
C GLY A 132 2.93 4.52 17.69
N ARG A 133 3.23 5.75 17.25
CA ARG A 133 2.90 6.24 15.90
C ARG A 133 4.14 6.59 15.10
N GLY A 134 4.27 5.98 13.92
CA GLY A 134 5.26 6.27 12.90
C GLY A 134 4.64 7.06 11.76
N ALA A 135 4.74 8.38 11.81
CA ALA A 135 4.24 9.27 10.76
C ALA A 135 5.30 9.53 9.68
N SER A 136 4.86 9.62 8.43
CA SER A 136 5.67 9.95 7.26
C SER A 136 4.97 10.97 6.39
N THR A 137 5.70 11.63 5.50
CA THR A 137 5.11 12.51 4.47
C THR A 137 5.35 11.89 3.09
N VAL A 138 4.51 12.26 2.11
CA VAL A 138 4.73 11.90 0.70
C VAL A 138 6.13 12.30 0.21
N THR A 139 6.72 13.36 0.78
CA THR A 139 8.06 13.83 0.46
C THR A 139 9.18 13.07 1.17
N SER A 140 8.91 12.44 2.33
CA SER A 140 9.93 11.67 3.06
C SER A 140 10.01 10.22 2.60
N VAL A 141 8.89 9.63 2.15
CA VAL A 141 8.80 8.22 1.72
C VAL A 141 9.86 7.83 0.67
N PRO A 142 10.16 8.65 -0.36
CA PRO A 142 11.20 8.31 -1.33
C PRO A 142 12.61 8.12 -0.74
N GLY A 143 12.87 8.63 0.47
CA GLY A 143 14.14 8.46 1.17
C GLY A 143 14.22 7.20 2.03
N PHE A 144 13.16 6.38 2.10
CA PHE A 144 13.14 5.18 2.94
C PHE A 144 13.97 4.06 2.32
N SER A 145 14.74 3.38 3.14
CA SER A 145 15.41 2.13 2.74
C SER A 145 14.35 1.09 2.41
N THR A 146 14.43 0.56 1.18
CA THR A 146 13.48 -0.43 0.66
C THR A 146 14.18 -1.40 -0.29
N LEU A 147 13.52 -2.51 -0.62
CA LEU A 147 13.99 -3.45 -1.62
C LEU A 147 14.12 -2.76 -2.98
N TYR A 148 15.26 -2.93 -3.63
CA TYR A 148 15.45 -2.36 -4.96
C TYR A 148 14.79 -3.23 -6.04
N VAL A 149 13.47 -3.14 -6.13
CA VAL A 149 12.61 -3.98 -7.00
C VAL A 149 13.03 -3.98 -8.46
N ARG A 150 13.63 -2.90 -8.98
CA ARG A 150 14.10 -2.81 -10.37
C ARG A 150 15.28 -3.72 -10.71
N ARG A 151 15.93 -4.33 -9.70
CA ARG A 151 17.04 -5.27 -9.88
C ARG A 151 16.62 -6.73 -9.77
N LEU A 152 15.35 -7.00 -9.47
CA LEU A 152 14.85 -8.35 -9.49
C LEU A 152 14.77 -8.84 -10.95
N SER A 153 15.05 -10.12 -11.14
CA SER A 153 14.87 -10.76 -12.44
C SER A 153 13.37 -10.97 -12.73
N THR A 154 13.03 -11.25 -14.00
CA THR A 154 11.66 -11.60 -14.40
C THR A 154 11.09 -12.76 -13.58
N ASN A 155 11.90 -13.79 -13.30
CA ASN A 155 11.48 -14.94 -12.50
C ASN A 155 11.17 -14.54 -11.05
N GLN A 156 11.92 -13.60 -10.47
CA GLN A 156 11.66 -13.11 -9.11
C GLN A 156 10.41 -12.23 -9.06
N HIS A 157 10.14 -11.43 -10.10
CA HIS A 157 8.87 -10.71 -10.20
C HIS A 157 7.68 -11.65 -10.34
N GLN A 158 7.82 -12.73 -11.10
CA GLN A 158 6.79 -13.76 -11.22
C GLN A 158 6.56 -14.47 -9.87
N ALA A 159 7.62 -14.88 -9.17
CA ALA A 159 7.51 -15.46 -7.83
C ALA A 159 6.86 -14.47 -6.84
N ALA A 160 7.18 -13.18 -6.93
CA ALA A 160 6.55 -12.16 -6.10
C ALA A 160 5.06 -12.02 -6.39
N ARG A 161 4.65 -12.12 -7.67
CA ARG A 161 3.23 -12.13 -8.04
C ARG A 161 2.51 -13.33 -7.45
N GLU A 162 3.07 -14.53 -7.59
CA GLU A 162 2.50 -15.77 -7.07
C GLU A 162 2.38 -15.75 -5.54
N ALA A 163 3.41 -15.24 -4.86
CA ALA A 163 3.39 -15.07 -3.42
C ALA A 163 2.33 -14.04 -2.98
N PHE A 164 2.20 -12.92 -3.71
CA PHE A 164 1.17 -11.94 -3.45
C PHE A 164 -0.23 -12.53 -3.61
N ASP A 165 -0.51 -13.19 -4.74
CA ASP A 165 -1.83 -13.76 -5.02
C ASP A 165 -2.22 -14.82 -3.98
N ALA A 166 -1.27 -15.62 -3.51
CA ALA A 166 -1.50 -16.61 -2.46
C ALA A 166 -1.82 -16.00 -1.08
N LEU A 167 -1.29 -14.80 -0.80
CA LEU A 167 -1.44 -14.11 0.49
C LEU A 167 -2.45 -12.97 0.44
N ALA A 168 -2.99 -12.65 -0.73
CA ALA A 168 -3.79 -11.45 -0.98
C ALA A 168 -4.98 -11.33 -0.02
N GLN A 169 -5.56 -12.48 0.33
CA GLN A 169 -6.73 -12.63 1.18
C GLN A 169 -6.40 -13.18 2.57
N GLU A 170 -5.13 -13.36 2.92
CA GLU A 170 -4.77 -13.73 4.28
C GLU A 170 -4.95 -12.54 5.21
N ARG A 171 -5.34 -12.83 6.46
CA ARG A 171 -5.57 -11.81 7.48
C ARG A 171 -4.31 -11.57 8.28
N PHE A 172 -3.68 -10.42 8.07
CA PHE A 172 -2.55 -9.92 8.83
C PHE A 172 -3.00 -9.36 10.19
N LEU A 173 -2.13 -9.47 11.19
CA LEU A 173 -2.33 -8.91 12.51
C LEU A 173 -1.68 -7.52 12.61
N PRO A 174 -2.12 -6.67 13.54
CA PRO A 174 -1.40 -5.43 13.86
C PRO A 174 0.05 -5.72 14.30
N PHE A 175 0.91 -4.71 14.19
CA PHE A 175 2.36 -4.91 14.37
C PHE A 175 2.79 -5.25 15.79
N ASP A 176 2.03 -4.85 16.80
CA ASP A 176 2.25 -5.29 18.19
C ASP A 176 2.05 -6.80 18.40
N GLN A 177 1.43 -7.49 17.43
CA GLN A 177 1.20 -8.93 17.41
C GLN A 177 2.03 -9.64 16.33
N ILE A 178 3.12 -9.03 15.85
CA ILE A 178 3.93 -9.56 14.76
C ILE A 178 4.47 -10.98 15.03
N ASN A 179 4.74 -11.31 16.29
CA ASN A 179 5.22 -12.63 16.73
C ASN A 179 4.13 -13.73 16.67
N GLU A 180 2.86 -13.36 16.48
CA GLU A 180 1.71 -14.27 16.37
C GLU A 180 1.13 -14.27 14.95
N ASP A 181 1.67 -13.44 14.05
CA ASP A 181 1.15 -13.22 12.70
C ASP A 181 1.65 -14.29 11.74
N THR A 182 0.92 -15.41 11.65
CA THR A 182 1.25 -16.52 10.74
C THR A 182 1.21 -16.11 9.26
N ALA A 183 0.35 -15.16 8.89
CA ALA A 183 0.27 -14.66 7.52
C ALA A 183 1.54 -13.86 7.17
N ARG A 184 2.04 -13.05 8.11
CA ARG A 184 3.31 -12.33 7.94
C ARG A 184 4.51 -13.27 7.96
N ALA A 185 4.52 -14.30 8.80
CA ALA A 185 5.58 -15.31 8.78
C ALA A 185 5.65 -16.04 7.42
N GLU A 186 4.51 -16.41 6.84
CA GLU A 186 4.49 -17.01 5.49
C GLU A 186 4.87 -16.00 4.40
N LEU A 187 4.49 -14.72 4.55
CA LEU A 187 4.96 -13.64 3.69
C LEU A 187 6.49 -13.53 3.73
N ASP A 188 7.09 -13.49 4.92
CA ASP A 188 8.54 -13.41 5.11
C ASP A 188 9.23 -14.60 4.46
N ARG A 189 8.72 -15.83 4.68
CA ARG A 189 9.25 -17.03 4.04
C ARG A 189 9.21 -16.95 2.52
N ARG A 190 8.06 -16.62 1.93
CA ARG A 190 7.91 -16.50 0.47
C ARG A 190 8.80 -15.42 -0.11
N LEU A 191 8.85 -14.25 0.52
CA LEU A 191 9.66 -13.14 0.04
C LEU A 191 11.16 -13.46 0.15
N LEU A 192 11.63 -13.87 1.33
CA LEU A 192 13.05 -14.04 1.57
C LEU A 192 13.60 -15.27 0.83
N VAL A 193 12.86 -16.38 0.80
CA VAL A 193 13.31 -17.64 0.20
C VAL A 193 12.91 -17.71 -1.27
N ASP A 194 11.61 -17.66 -1.56
CA ASP A 194 11.11 -17.97 -2.91
C ASP A 194 11.40 -16.83 -3.89
N VAL A 195 11.31 -15.56 -3.45
CA VAL A 195 11.56 -14.38 -4.29
C VAL A 195 13.03 -13.96 -4.26
N LEU A 196 13.64 -13.83 -3.08
CA LEU A 196 15.01 -13.30 -2.96
C LEU A 196 16.10 -14.39 -2.99
N GLY A 197 15.74 -15.67 -2.90
CA GLY A 197 16.68 -16.78 -2.97
C GLY A 197 17.60 -16.89 -1.74
N LEU A 198 17.17 -16.37 -0.58
CA LEU A 198 17.91 -16.49 0.66
C LEU A 198 17.72 -17.88 1.29
N SER A 199 18.56 -18.22 2.28
CA SER A 199 18.49 -19.52 2.95
C SER A 199 17.14 -19.70 3.67
N PRO A 200 16.47 -20.86 3.51
CA PRO A 200 15.31 -21.25 4.31
C PRO A 200 15.56 -21.22 5.82
N ASP A 201 16.82 -21.39 6.25
CA ASP A 201 17.23 -21.34 7.66
C ASP A 201 16.89 -20.00 8.34
N LEU A 202 16.65 -18.94 7.57
CA LEU A 202 16.20 -17.66 8.11
C LEU A 202 14.80 -17.73 8.69
N CYS A 203 13.93 -18.63 8.18
CA CYS A 203 12.50 -18.67 8.48
C CYS A 203 12.08 -19.95 9.22
N VAL A 204 13.04 -20.71 9.76
CA VAL A 204 12.72 -21.89 10.60
C VAL A 204 12.16 -21.44 11.95
N ALA A 205 11.39 -22.29 12.61
CA ALA A 205 10.85 -21.99 13.94
C ALA A 205 11.97 -21.69 14.95
N GLY A 206 11.90 -20.51 15.58
CA GLY A 206 12.95 -20.02 16.49
C GLY A 206 14.21 -19.50 15.79
N GLY A 207 14.14 -19.32 14.46
CA GLY A 207 15.18 -18.71 13.64
C GLY A 207 15.25 -17.19 13.78
N PRO A 208 16.05 -16.53 12.92
CA PRO A 208 16.22 -15.08 12.95
C PRO A 208 14.97 -14.26 12.60
N MET A 209 14.04 -14.85 11.83
CA MET A 209 12.74 -14.28 11.48
C MET A 209 11.65 -14.89 12.36
#